data_AF-A0A1Q5DQC4-F1
#
_entry.id   AF-A0A1Q5DQC4-F1
#
_cell.length_a   1.000
_cell.length_b   1.000
_cell.length_c   1.000
_cell.angle_alpha   90.00
_cell.angle_beta   90.00
_cell.angle_gamma   90.00
#
_symmetry.space_group_name_H-M   'P 1'
#
loop_
_entity.id
_entity.type
_entity.pdbx_description
1 polymer ?
#
loop_
_entity_poly.entity_id
_entity_poly.type
_entity_poly.pdbx_seq_one_letter_code
_entity_poly.pdbx_strand_id
1 'polypeptide(L)'
;MSTRWSLTIDCAHPKALASFWALALGYVETPPPAGFGSWEEWFAHHDVPEEEWDDGAYLSDPDGVGPTLSFMKVPEPRTSKNRLHIDVRVGGGRETPWEIRWPRVTEAVERLTAAGATVVREHELGGRPDHVEMADPEGHVFCVL
;
A
#
# COMPACT_ATOMS: atom_id res chain seq x y z
N MET A 1 -9.49 16.09 -19.58
CA MET A 1 -9.66 15.07 -18.52
C MET A 1 -8.27 14.59 -18.14
N SER A 2 -8.02 14.30 -16.87
CA SER A 2 -6.80 13.62 -16.44
C SER A 2 -6.81 12.17 -16.93
N THR A 3 -5.62 11.62 -17.18
CA THR A 3 -5.44 10.21 -17.53
C THR A 3 -5.45 9.37 -16.25
N ARG A 4 -6.19 8.25 -16.25
CA ARG A 4 -6.13 7.26 -15.17
C ARG A 4 -4.81 6.50 -15.23
N TRP A 5 -4.28 6.14 -14.07
CA TRP A 5 -3.02 5.42 -13.93
C TRP A 5 -3.10 4.43 -12.78
N SER A 6 -2.18 3.48 -12.76
CA SER A 6 -2.02 2.47 -11.70
C SER A 6 -0.55 2.38 -11.28
N LEU A 7 -0.30 1.81 -10.11
CA LEU A 7 1.04 1.54 -9.60
C LEU A 7 1.21 0.04 -9.34
N THR A 8 2.35 -0.50 -9.75
CA THR A 8 2.74 -1.88 -9.45
C THR A 8 3.89 -1.88 -8.46
N ILE A 9 3.80 -2.75 -7.45
CA ILE A 9 4.81 -2.93 -6.42
C ILE A 9 5.30 -4.39 -6.50
N ASP A 10 6.57 -4.55 -6.84
CA ASP A 10 7.22 -5.86 -6.85
C ASP A 10 7.49 -6.31 -5.40
N CYS A 11 7.23 -7.58 -5.11
CA CYS A 11 7.29 -8.13 -3.76
C CYS A 11 7.50 -9.65 -3.77
N ALA A 12 7.84 -10.23 -2.63
CA ALA A 12 7.93 -11.67 -2.44
C ALA A 12 6.57 -12.31 -2.11
N HIS A 13 5.68 -11.56 -1.42
CA HIS A 13 4.40 -12.07 -0.91
C HIS A 13 3.22 -11.12 -1.26
N PRO A 14 2.68 -11.19 -2.50
CA PRO A 14 1.66 -10.28 -2.98
C PRO A 14 0.44 -10.12 -2.07
N LYS A 15 -0.17 -11.22 -1.63
CA LYS A 15 -1.39 -11.21 -0.80
C LYS A 15 -1.17 -10.58 0.59
N ALA A 16 -0.02 -10.87 1.21
CA ALA A 16 0.33 -10.31 2.50
C ALA A 16 0.58 -8.80 2.40
N LEU A 17 1.31 -8.38 1.36
CA LEU A 17 1.61 -6.97 1.13
C LEU A 17 0.36 -6.18 0.73
N ALA A 18 -0.50 -6.74 -0.11
CA ALA A 18 -1.79 -6.15 -0.44
C ALA A 18 -2.67 -5.98 0.80
N SER A 19 -2.71 -6.96 1.71
CA SER A 19 -3.49 -6.84 2.96
C SER A 19 -3.00 -5.69 3.83
N PHE A 20 -1.68 -5.49 3.92
CA PHE A 20 -1.10 -4.34 4.61
C PHE A 20 -1.50 -3.01 3.96
N TRP A 21 -1.38 -2.89 2.64
CA TRP A 21 -1.70 -1.66 1.93
C TRP A 21 -3.21 -1.35 1.87
N ALA A 22 -4.07 -2.37 1.87
CA ALA A 22 -5.51 -2.23 2.04
C ALA A 22 -5.85 -1.56 3.37
N LEU A 23 -5.24 -2.04 4.47
CA LEU A 23 -5.37 -1.42 5.80
C LEU A 23 -4.83 0.02 5.83
N ALA A 24 -3.69 0.28 5.18
CA ALA A 24 -3.04 1.58 5.19
C ALA A 24 -3.85 2.67 4.45
N LEU A 25 -4.48 2.29 3.34
CA LEU A 25 -5.15 3.22 2.43
C LEU A 25 -6.67 3.19 2.54
N GLY A 26 -7.25 2.23 3.27
CA GLY A 26 -8.69 1.96 3.25
C GLY A 26 -9.16 1.38 1.90
N TYR A 27 -8.25 0.77 1.15
CA TYR A 27 -8.55 0.17 -0.15
C TYR A 27 -9.18 -1.22 0.03
N VAL A 28 -9.85 -1.70 -1.00
CA VAL A 28 -10.45 -3.03 -1.04
C VAL A 28 -9.77 -3.89 -2.11
N GLU A 29 -9.83 -5.20 -1.95
CA GLU A 29 -9.40 -6.14 -2.98
C GLU A 29 -10.22 -5.93 -4.25
N THR A 30 -9.53 -5.86 -5.38
CA THR A 30 -10.19 -5.71 -6.68
C THR A 30 -10.89 -7.03 -7.02
N PRO A 31 -12.20 -7.01 -7.37
CA PRO A 31 -12.88 -8.22 -7.79
C PRO A 31 -12.29 -8.76 -9.10
N PRO A 32 -12.48 -10.05 -9.40
CA PRO A 32 -12.07 -10.59 -10.70
C PRO A 32 -12.79 -9.86 -11.85
N PRO A 33 -12.27 -9.97 -13.09
CA PRO A 33 -12.92 -9.40 -14.26
C PRO A 33 -14.39 -9.82 -14.39
N ALA A 34 -15.19 -8.95 -15.02
CA ALA A 34 -16.61 -9.19 -15.20
C ALA A 34 -16.88 -10.52 -15.93
N GLY A 35 -17.77 -11.32 -15.37
CA GLY A 35 -18.10 -12.66 -15.89
C GLY A 35 -17.50 -13.81 -15.08
N PHE A 36 -16.64 -13.53 -14.10
CA PHE A 36 -16.00 -14.53 -13.23
C PHE A 36 -16.41 -14.33 -11.77
N GLY A 37 -16.62 -15.43 -11.04
CA GLY A 37 -17.00 -15.44 -9.63
C GLY A 37 -15.82 -15.32 -8.66
N SER A 38 -14.61 -15.67 -9.10
CA SER A 38 -13.37 -15.51 -8.33
C SER A 38 -12.15 -15.32 -9.24
N TRP A 39 -11.02 -14.94 -8.64
CA TRP A 39 -9.75 -14.84 -9.37
C TRP A 39 -9.27 -16.21 -9.85
N GLU A 40 -9.47 -17.25 -9.05
CA GLU A 40 -9.17 -18.65 -9.40
C GLU A 40 -9.94 -19.10 -10.64
N GLU A 41 -11.22 -18.73 -10.76
CA GLU A 41 -12.01 -19.03 -11.94
C GLU A 41 -11.45 -18.31 -13.19
N TRP A 42 -11.05 -17.05 -13.03
CA TRP A 42 -10.43 -16.28 -14.11
C TRP A 42 -9.09 -16.88 -14.53
N PHE A 43 -8.23 -17.22 -13.57
CA PHE A 43 -6.93 -17.85 -13.83
C PHE A 43 -7.08 -19.20 -14.54
N ALA A 44 -8.00 -20.05 -14.06
CA ALA A 44 -8.28 -21.34 -14.69
C ALA A 44 -8.81 -21.18 -16.12
N HIS A 45 -9.68 -20.20 -16.38
CA HIS A 45 -10.18 -19.92 -17.73
C HIS A 45 -9.08 -19.48 -18.70
N HIS A 46 -8.03 -18.85 -18.18
CA HIS A 46 -6.90 -18.36 -18.96
C HIS A 46 -5.68 -19.29 -18.93
N ASP A 47 -5.86 -20.55 -18.50
CA ASP A 47 -4.82 -21.57 -18.44
C ASP A 47 -3.58 -21.14 -17.61
N VAL A 48 -3.76 -20.29 -16.59
CA VAL A 48 -2.68 -19.92 -15.67
C VAL A 48 -2.41 -21.10 -14.72
N PRO A 49 -1.16 -21.57 -14.59
CA PRO A 49 -0.82 -22.66 -13.67
C PRO A 49 -1.21 -22.33 -12.22
N GLU A 50 -1.74 -23.30 -11.48
CA GLU A 50 -2.16 -23.11 -10.06
C GLU A 50 -1.03 -22.58 -9.16
N GLU A 51 0.22 -22.94 -9.46
CA GLU A 51 1.41 -22.45 -8.76
C GLU A 51 1.67 -20.95 -8.92
N GLU A 52 1.08 -20.32 -9.94
CA GLU A 52 1.17 -18.89 -10.25
C GLU A 52 -0.05 -18.09 -9.72
N TRP A 53 -1.07 -18.74 -9.15
CA TRP A 53 -2.29 -18.04 -8.70
C TRP A 53 -2.06 -17.08 -7.53
N ASP A 54 -0.95 -17.24 -6.81
CA ASP A 54 -0.49 -16.36 -5.74
C ASP A 54 0.53 -15.31 -6.20
N ASP A 55 0.82 -15.24 -7.52
CA ASP A 55 1.85 -14.33 -8.04
C ASP A 55 1.36 -12.87 -8.15
N GLY A 56 0.08 -12.61 -7.89
CA GLY A 56 -0.51 -11.29 -7.96
C GLY A 56 -1.55 -11.01 -6.86
N ALA A 57 -1.65 -9.76 -6.46
CA ALA A 57 -2.77 -9.24 -5.67
C ALA A 57 -3.10 -7.80 -6.11
N TYR A 58 -4.37 -7.42 -6.06
CA TYR A 58 -4.87 -6.18 -6.68
C TYR A 58 -5.77 -5.41 -5.72
N LEU A 59 -5.55 -4.11 -5.59
CA LEU A 59 -6.36 -3.22 -4.76
C LEU A 59 -6.95 -2.08 -5.57
N SER A 60 -8.15 -1.66 -5.18
CA SER A 60 -8.85 -0.51 -5.72
C SER A 60 -9.37 0.38 -4.59
N ASP A 61 -9.36 1.69 -4.84
CA ASP A 61 -10.12 2.63 -4.02
C ASP A 61 -11.62 2.29 -4.14
N PRO A 62 -12.34 2.01 -3.03
CA PRO A 62 -13.77 1.72 -3.06
C PRO A 62 -14.62 2.86 -3.64
N ASP A 63 -14.15 4.11 -3.56
CA ASP A 63 -14.84 5.28 -4.13
C ASP A 63 -14.45 5.54 -5.59
N GLY A 64 -13.48 4.80 -6.13
CA GLY A 64 -13.02 4.89 -7.51
C GLY A 64 -12.29 6.20 -7.85
N VAL A 65 -11.80 6.92 -6.83
CA VAL A 65 -11.11 8.22 -6.98
C VAL A 65 -9.60 8.01 -7.16
N GLY A 66 -9.00 7.17 -6.31
CA GLY A 66 -7.59 6.84 -6.30
C GLY A 66 -7.15 5.88 -7.42
N PRO A 67 -5.84 5.78 -7.66
CA PRO A 67 -5.29 4.79 -8.59
C PRO A 67 -5.50 3.37 -8.05
N THR A 68 -5.49 2.38 -8.94
CA THR A 68 -5.37 0.98 -8.51
C THR A 68 -3.93 0.62 -8.18
N LEU A 69 -3.75 -0.33 -7.26
CA LEU A 69 -2.46 -0.90 -6.93
C LEU A 69 -2.42 -2.38 -7.34
N SER A 70 -1.31 -2.82 -7.90
CA SER A 70 -1.02 -4.25 -8.06
C SER A 70 0.27 -4.62 -7.33
N PHE A 71 0.28 -5.81 -6.76
CA PHE A 71 1.42 -6.40 -6.08
C PHE A 71 1.83 -7.63 -6.87
N MET A 72 3.05 -7.64 -7.41
CA MET A 72 3.50 -8.70 -8.30
C MET A 72 4.67 -9.44 -7.67
N LYS A 73 4.64 -10.76 -7.75
CA LYS A 73 5.70 -11.59 -7.22
C LYS A 73 6.95 -11.47 -8.07
N VAL A 74 8.07 -11.13 -7.42
CA VAL A 74 9.39 -11.16 -8.01
C VAL A 74 10.28 -12.00 -7.09
N PRO A 75 10.88 -13.11 -7.58
CA PRO A 75 11.63 -14.04 -6.74
C PRO A 75 12.98 -13.47 -6.28
N GLU A 76 13.55 -12.53 -7.04
CA GLU A 76 14.81 -11.90 -6.67
C GLU A 76 14.65 -10.93 -5.49
N PRO A 77 15.51 -11.02 -4.47
CA PRO A 77 15.46 -10.07 -3.37
C PRO A 77 15.88 -8.67 -3.84
N ARG A 78 15.25 -7.66 -3.24
CA ARG A 78 15.59 -6.26 -3.47
C ARG A 78 17.07 -5.98 -3.13
N THR A 79 17.79 -5.32 -4.04
CA THR A 79 19.22 -5.00 -3.87
C THR A 79 19.50 -3.58 -3.40
N SER A 80 18.50 -2.67 -3.45
CA SER A 80 18.65 -1.27 -3.04
C SER A 80 17.29 -0.66 -2.64
N LYS A 81 17.26 0.53 -2.04
CA LYS A 81 16.01 1.21 -1.68
C LYS A 81 15.18 1.54 -2.93
N ASN A 82 13.87 1.32 -2.88
CA ASN A 82 12.95 1.81 -3.91
C ASN A 82 13.05 3.34 -4.01
N ARG A 83 13.26 3.86 -5.23
CA ARG A 83 13.35 5.31 -5.48
C ARG A 83 11.99 5.98 -5.67
N LEU A 84 10.92 5.26 -5.32
CA LEU A 84 9.54 5.68 -5.27
C LEU A 84 9.01 5.30 -3.89
N HIS A 85 8.30 6.22 -3.25
CA HIS A 85 7.56 5.95 -2.02
C HIS A 85 6.14 6.51 -2.10
N ILE A 86 5.27 6.01 -1.24
CA ILE A 86 3.89 6.46 -1.10
C ILE A 86 3.78 7.29 0.18
N ASP A 87 2.95 8.34 0.13
CA ASP A 87 2.62 9.18 1.28
C ASP A 87 1.20 8.85 1.76
N VAL A 88 1.08 8.29 2.97
CA VAL A 88 -0.18 7.98 3.64
C VAL A 88 -0.63 9.21 4.44
N ARG A 89 -1.58 9.96 3.88
CA ARG A 89 -1.97 11.31 4.34
C ARG A 89 -3.12 11.32 5.35
N VAL A 90 -2.94 10.65 6.48
CA VAL A 90 -3.95 10.56 7.57
C VAL A 90 -4.15 11.87 8.32
N GLY A 91 -3.18 12.78 8.24
CA GLY A 91 -3.18 14.03 8.96
C GLY A 91 -4.20 15.06 8.49
N GLY A 92 -4.74 14.91 7.27
CA GLY A 92 -5.64 15.90 6.65
C GLY A 92 -4.90 17.13 6.11
N GLY A 93 -3.64 16.97 5.70
CA GLY A 93 -2.87 18.04 5.06
C GLY A 93 -2.22 19.03 6.03
N ARG A 94 -1.41 19.96 5.47
CA ARG A 94 -0.64 20.96 6.24
C ARG A 94 -1.49 22.12 6.74
N GLU A 95 -2.68 22.28 6.17
CA GLU A 95 -3.73 23.21 6.59
C GLU A 95 -4.41 22.77 7.90
N THR A 96 -4.36 21.48 8.24
CA THR A 96 -4.90 20.98 9.51
C THR A 96 -3.96 21.36 10.66
N PRO A 97 -4.47 21.93 11.77
CA PRO A 97 -3.65 22.28 12.93
C PRO A 97 -2.86 21.09 13.46
N TRP A 98 -1.63 21.35 13.93
CA TRP A 98 -0.70 20.28 14.31
C TRP A 98 -1.24 19.41 15.45
N GLU A 99 -1.90 20.03 16.42
CA GLU A 99 -2.55 19.39 17.56
C GLU A 99 -3.68 18.42 17.16
N ILE A 100 -4.21 18.53 15.94
CA ILE A 100 -5.17 17.57 15.36
C ILE A 100 -4.44 16.58 14.45
N ARG A 101 -3.49 17.07 13.66
CA ARG A 101 -2.75 16.29 12.67
C ARG A 101 -1.86 15.22 13.31
N TRP A 102 -1.06 15.61 14.30
CA TRP A 102 -0.04 14.74 14.90
C TRP A 102 -0.64 13.51 15.61
N PRO A 103 -1.71 13.62 16.42
CA PRO A 103 -2.37 12.45 16.99
C PRO A 103 -2.86 11.44 15.94
N ARG A 104 -3.35 11.91 14.78
CA ARG A 104 -3.79 11.03 13.68
C ARG A 104 -2.60 10.30 13.03
N VAL A 105 -1.47 11.00 12.87
CA VAL A 105 -0.24 10.41 12.37
C VAL A 105 0.24 9.32 13.34
N THR A 106 0.32 9.61 14.64
CA THR A 106 0.79 8.63 15.64
C THR A 106 -0.14 7.42 15.73
N GLU A 107 -1.47 7.61 15.71
CA GLU A 107 -2.45 6.52 15.70
C GLU A 107 -2.30 5.62 14.45
N ALA A 108 -2.09 6.22 13.28
CA ALA A 108 -1.82 5.46 12.07
C ALA A 108 -0.49 4.71 12.15
N VAL A 109 0.57 5.33 12.68
CA VAL A 109 1.87 4.66 12.88
C VAL A 109 1.73 3.45 13.80
N GLU A 110 0.99 3.57 14.91
CA GLU A 110 0.71 2.45 15.83
C GLU A 110 -0.06 1.32 15.12
N ARG A 111 -1.13 1.65 14.41
CA ARG A 111 -1.93 0.69 13.64
C ARG A 111 -1.10 -0.04 12.59
N LEU A 112 -0.27 0.69 11.84
CA LEU A 112 0.56 0.11 10.78
C LEU A 112 1.72 -0.71 11.35
N THR A 113 2.29 -0.31 12.48
CA THR A 113 3.29 -1.11 13.20
C THR A 113 2.69 -2.44 13.66
N ALA A 114 1.46 -2.43 14.20
CA ALA A 114 0.74 -3.65 14.56
C ALA A 114 0.45 -4.57 13.36
N ALA A 115 0.40 -4.01 12.15
CA ALA A 115 0.24 -4.76 10.90
C ALA A 115 1.56 -5.20 10.25
N GLY A 116 2.70 -5.01 10.92
CA GLY A 116 4.02 -5.50 10.49
C GLY A 116 4.92 -4.45 9.83
N ALA A 117 4.51 -3.18 9.78
CA ALA A 117 5.43 -2.11 9.37
C ALA A 117 6.47 -1.81 10.46
N THR A 118 7.60 -1.23 10.04
CA THR A 118 8.68 -0.80 10.93
C THR A 118 8.85 0.72 10.85
N VAL A 119 8.99 1.40 11.99
CA VAL A 119 9.37 2.82 12.01
C VAL A 119 10.83 2.94 11.58
N VAL A 120 11.09 3.70 10.52
CA VAL A 120 12.45 3.99 10.04
C VAL A 120 12.97 5.25 10.67
N ARG A 121 12.19 6.34 10.61
CA ARG A 121 12.60 7.64 11.11
C ARG A 121 11.42 8.58 11.35
N GLU A 122 11.43 9.28 12.47
CA GLU A 122 10.60 10.47 12.68
C GLU A 122 11.30 11.71 12.14
N HIS A 123 10.57 12.55 11.41
CA HIS A 123 11.05 13.79 10.83
C HIS A 123 10.43 14.99 11.54
N GLU A 124 11.24 16.02 11.77
CA GLU A 124 10.80 17.27 12.37
C GLU A 124 10.71 18.41 11.36
N LEU A 125 9.79 19.34 11.59
CA LEU A 125 9.69 20.59 10.84
C LEU A 125 9.33 21.73 11.80
N GLY A 126 10.19 22.75 11.91
CA GLY A 126 9.96 23.89 12.79
C GLY A 126 10.01 23.54 14.28
N GLY A 127 10.86 22.58 14.66
CA GLY A 127 11.06 22.17 16.06
C GLY A 127 9.96 21.29 16.64
N ARG A 128 9.14 20.67 15.78
CA ARG A 128 8.09 19.72 16.17
C ARG A 128 8.05 18.53 15.20
N PRO A 129 7.56 17.36 15.63
CA PRO A 129 7.33 16.24 14.74
C PRO A 129 6.40 16.57 13.56
N ASP A 130 6.74 16.11 12.37
CA ASP A 130 6.04 16.39 11.13
C ASP A 130 5.48 15.14 10.46
N HIS A 131 6.30 14.13 10.23
CA HIS A 131 5.88 12.87 9.59
C HIS A 131 6.81 11.73 10.01
N VAL A 132 6.35 10.50 9.79
CA VAL A 132 7.13 9.30 10.11
C VAL A 132 7.41 8.53 8.82
N GLU A 133 8.69 8.35 8.49
CA GLU A 133 9.15 7.39 7.49
C GLU A 133 9.04 5.99 8.10
N MET A 134 8.30 5.11 7.43
CA MET A 134 8.08 3.72 7.81
C MET A 134 8.49 2.80 6.65
N ALA A 135 8.70 1.52 6.95
CA ALA A 135 8.89 0.48 5.96
C ALA A 135 7.75 -0.54 6.10
N ASP A 136 7.15 -0.96 4.99
CA ASP A 136 6.14 -2.01 4.99
C ASP A 136 6.75 -3.39 5.36
N PRO A 137 5.96 -4.48 5.47
CA PRO A 137 6.49 -5.80 5.85
C PRO A 137 7.63 -6.34 4.97
N GLU A 138 7.78 -5.82 3.74
CA GLU A 138 8.87 -6.18 2.83
C GLU A 138 9.96 -5.10 2.73
N GLY A 139 9.84 -4.05 3.54
CA GLY A 139 10.81 -2.97 3.66
C GLY A 139 10.70 -1.91 2.56
N HIS A 140 9.58 -1.82 1.84
CA HIS A 140 9.33 -0.66 0.99
C HIS A 140 9.02 0.54 1.86
N VAL A 141 9.75 1.61 1.60
CA VAL A 141 9.67 2.81 2.42
C VAL A 141 8.49 3.67 1.98
N PHE A 142 7.76 4.21 2.94
CA PHE A 142 6.63 5.11 2.78
C PHE A 142 6.58 6.13 3.93
N CYS A 143 5.82 7.20 3.79
CA CYS A 143 5.65 8.20 4.84
C CYS A 143 4.22 8.20 5.38
N VAL A 144 4.06 8.50 6.67
CA VAL A 144 2.77 8.76 7.31
C VAL A 144 2.74 10.23 7.76
N LEU A 145 1.76 11.01 7.26
CA LEU A 145 1.70 12.46 7.48
C LEU A 145 0.31 13.08 7.57
#